data_AF-A0A1J3GB09-F1
#
_entry.id   AF-A0A1J3GB09-F1
#
_cell.length_a   1.000
_cell.length_b   1.000
_cell.length_c   1.000
_cell.angle_alpha   90.00
_cell.angle_beta   90.00
_cell.angle_gamma   90.00
#
_symmetry.space_group_name_H-M   'P 1'
#
loop_
_entity.id
_entity.type
_entity.pdbx_description
1 polymer ?
#
loop_
_entity_poly.entity_id
_entity_poly.type
_entity_poly.pdbx_seq_one_letter_code
_entity_poly.pdbx_strand_id
1 'polypeptide(L)'
;MNRQASAPASYVVGDEEWELCNEDGFIYKRLKLPEETAAGEASKPPDPDLDPAEEERNRRKRKTRILVKLKRKYQREIDHWEILSNNLCAMQEKANQFQNSVPEATSSIEIGKQIEKDASSRRSLLLDELLSVVN
;
A
#
# COMPACT_ATOMS: atom_id res chain seq x y z
N MET A 1 -21.20 10.84 -57.26
CA MET A 1 -20.89 9.78 -56.28
C MET A 1 -19.41 9.45 -56.41
N ASN A 2 -18.59 9.79 -55.42
CA ASN A 2 -17.29 9.13 -55.20
C ASN A 2 -16.93 9.31 -53.72
N ARG A 3 -16.99 8.20 -52.99
CA ARG A 3 -16.72 8.12 -51.55
C ARG A 3 -15.20 8.25 -51.38
N GLN A 4 -14.74 9.31 -50.72
CA GLN A 4 -13.40 9.30 -50.16
C GLN A 4 -13.42 8.30 -49.01
N ALA A 5 -12.75 7.16 -49.22
CA ALA A 5 -12.48 6.21 -48.16
C ALA A 5 -11.46 6.85 -47.22
N SER A 6 -11.90 7.13 -45.99
CA SER A 6 -11.01 7.43 -44.87
C SER A 6 -9.99 6.30 -44.76
N ALA A 7 -8.71 6.64 -44.85
CA ALA A 7 -7.63 5.72 -44.53
C ALA A 7 -7.84 5.18 -43.11
N PRO A 8 -7.72 3.86 -42.87
CA PRO A 8 -7.67 3.37 -41.51
C PRO A 8 -6.40 3.92 -40.86
N ALA A 9 -6.56 4.62 -39.74
CA ALA A 9 -5.46 4.93 -38.85
C ALA A 9 -4.74 3.61 -38.56
N SER A 10 -3.54 3.44 -39.13
CA SER A 10 -2.68 2.35 -38.75
C SER A 10 -2.35 2.58 -37.29
N TYR A 11 -2.98 1.81 -36.41
CA TYR A 11 -2.51 1.63 -35.05
C TYR A 11 -1.08 1.14 -35.20
N VAL A 12 -0.12 2.03 -35.00
CA VAL A 12 1.26 1.65 -34.81
C VAL A 12 1.22 0.88 -33.51
N VAL A 13 1.03 -0.43 -33.60
CA VAL A 13 1.41 -1.39 -32.57
C VAL A 13 2.93 -1.28 -32.56
N GLY A 14 3.44 -0.22 -31.91
CA GLY A 14 4.80 -0.21 -31.45
C GLY A 14 4.86 -1.32 -30.43
N ASP A 15 5.65 -2.35 -30.69
CA ASP A 15 5.91 -3.42 -29.75
C ASP A 15 6.28 -2.78 -28.40
N GLU A 16 5.33 -2.82 -27.47
CA GLU A 16 5.49 -2.34 -26.11
C GLU A 16 6.51 -3.26 -25.41
N GLU A 17 7.79 -3.01 -25.65
CA GLU A 17 8.88 -3.81 -25.09
C GLU A 17 8.90 -3.58 -23.58
N TRP A 18 8.49 -4.57 -22.80
CA TRP A 18 8.57 -4.51 -21.33
C TRP A 18 9.97 -4.92 -20.89
N GLU A 19 10.64 -4.07 -20.11
CA GLU A 19 11.92 -4.40 -19.46
C GLU A 19 11.71 -4.82 -18.01
N LEU A 20 12.57 -5.74 -17.55
CA LEU A 20 12.59 -6.21 -16.16
C LEU A 20 13.59 -5.37 -15.37
N CYS A 21 13.13 -4.73 -14.30
CA CYS A 21 13.93 -3.79 -13.53
C CYS A 21 14.08 -4.28 -12.10
N ASN A 22 15.31 -4.21 -11.60
CA ASN A 22 15.65 -4.53 -10.23
C ASN A 22 16.05 -3.23 -9.51
N GLU A 23 15.17 -2.74 -8.66
CA GLU A 23 15.44 -1.60 -7.79
C GLU A 23 15.29 -2.08 -6.34
N ASP A 24 16.38 -1.99 -5.58
CA ASP A 24 16.44 -2.36 -4.16
C ASP A 24 15.98 -3.80 -3.83
N GLY A 25 16.21 -4.75 -4.76
CA GLY A 25 15.85 -6.16 -4.58
C GLY A 25 14.41 -6.50 -4.96
N PHE A 26 13.62 -5.50 -5.38
CA PHE A 26 12.31 -5.70 -5.99
C PHE A 26 12.44 -5.75 -7.51
N ILE A 27 11.92 -6.83 -8.09
CA ILE A 27 11.90 -7.06 -9.52
C ILE A 27 10.51 -6.71 -10.05
N TYR A 28 10.42 -5.74 -10.97
CA TYR A 28 9.16 -5.34 -11.60
C TYR A 28 9.32 -5.14 -13.11
N LYS A 29 8.20 -5.21 -13.84
CA LYS A 29 8.17 -4.93 -15.28
C LYS A 29 7.83 -3.45 -15.47
N ARG A 30 8.59 -2.73 -16.31
CA ARG A 30 8.21 -1.39 -16.78
C ARG A 30 8.26 -1.30 -18.30
N LEU A 31 7.45 -0.43 -18.87
CA LEU A 31 7.43 -0.18 -20.31
C LEU A 31 8.74 0.49 -20.69
N LYS A 32 9.45 -0.05 -21.69
CA LYS A 32 10.66 0.56 -22.22
C LYS A 32 10.27 1.85 -22.94
N LEU A 33 10.71 2.99 -22.44
CA LEU A 33 10.49 4.26 -23.12
C LEU A 33 11.25 4.23 -24.46
N PRO A 34 10.64 4.65 -25.58
CA PRO A 34 11.34 4.81 -26.84
C PRO A 34 12.62 5.63 -26.65
N GLU A 35 13.71 5.19 -27.26
CA GLU A 35 15.08 5.70 -27.06
C GLU A 35 15.17 7.23 -27.22
N GLU A 36 14.32 7.82 -28.07
CA GLU A 36 14.19 9.27 -28.28
C GLU A 36 13.70 10.04 -27.04
N THR A 37 12.91 9.40 -26.17
CA THR A 37 12.46 9.95 -24.88
C THR A 37 13.35 9.53 -23.71
N ALA A 38 14.04 8.38 -23.81
CA ALA A 38 14.98 7.90 -22.79
C ALA A 38 16.26 8.75 -22.68
N ALA A 39 16.64 9.44 -23.76
CA ALA A 39 17.76 10.38 -23.77
C ALA A 39 17.60 11.58 -22.80
N GLY A 40 16.38 11.85 -22.31
CA GLY A 40 16.11 12.97 -21.41
C GLY A 40 16.29 12.67 -19.91
N GLU A 41 16.07 11.43 -19.47
CA GLU A 41 15.94 11.15 -18.02
C GLU A 41 16.89 10.07 -17.47
N ALA A 42 17.45 9.21 -18.33
CA ALA A 42 18.36 8.14 -17.90
C ALA A 42 19.68 8.19 -18.67
N SER A 43 20.57 9.07 -18.22
CA SER A 43 21.97 9.26 -18.65
C SER A 43 22.17 10.64 -19.27
N LYS A 44 22.24 11.68 -18.42
CA LYS A 44 23.13 12.77 -18.78
C LYS A 44 24.52 12.12 -18.87
N PRO A 45 25.21 12.14 -20.04
CA PRO A 45 26.59 11.68 -20.10
C PRO A 45 27.37 12.41 -18.99
N PRO A 46 28.30 11.72 -18.29
CA PRO A 46 29.15 12.39 -17.32
C PRO A 46 29.70 13.65 -17.96
N ASP A 47 29.57 14.79 -17.29
CA ASP A 47 30.21 16.02 -17.79
C ASP A 47 31.70 15.71 -17.94
N PRO A 48 32.26 15.74 -19.16
CA PRO A 48 33.61 15.25 -19.41
C PRO A 48 34.68 16.06 -18.65
N ASP A 49 34.29 17.21 -18.10
CA ASP A 49 35.13 18.14 -17.35
C ASP A 49 35.13 17.89 -15.83
N LEU A 50 34.33 16.95 -15.31
CA LEU A 50 34.31 16.64 -13.88
C LEU A 50 35.23 15.48 -13.53
N ASP A 51 36.11 15.69 -12.54
CA ASP A 51 36.96 14.65 -11.98
C ASP A 51 36.09 13.47 -11.49
N PRO A 52 36.33 12.22 -11.98
CA PRO A 52 35.61 11.03 -11.56
C PRO A 52 35.52 10.85 -10.03
N ALA A 53 36.52 11.31 -9.28
CA ALA A 53 36.52 11.26 -7.83
C ALA A 53 35.48 12.21 -7.19
N GLU A 54 35.27 13.38 -7.80
CA GLU A 54 34.28 14.36 -7.32
C GLU A 54 32.85 13.94 -7.65
N GLU A 55 32.63 13.35 -8.82
CA GLU A 55 31.34 12.75 -9.19
C GLU A 55 30.97 11.63 -8.22
N GLU A 56 31.92 10.74 -7.92
CA GLU A 56 31.70 9.64 -6.97
C GLU A 56 31.37 10.13 -5.56
N ARG A 57 32.09 11.17 -5.10
CA ARG A 57 31.80 11.83 -3.82
C ARG A 57 30.38 12.42 -3.82
N ASN A 58 29.97 13.07 -4.91
CA ASN A 58 28.64 13.66 -5.04
C ASN A 58 27.55 12.59 -5.06
N ARG A 59 27.78 11.47 -5.74
CA ARG A 59 26.91 10.29 -5.74
C ARG A 59 26.70 9.75 -4.33
N ARG A 60 27.79 9.57 -3.57
CA ARG A 60 27.73 9.14 -2.16
C ARG A 60 26.94 10.11 -1.30
N LYS A 61 27.20 11.42 -1.42
CA LYS A 61 26.46 12.46 -0.69
C LYS A 61 24.95 12.45 -1.00
N ARG A 62 24.56 12.21 -2.26
CA ARG A 62 23.14 12.06 -2.64
C ARG A 62 22.53 10.84 -1.96
N LYS A 63 23.19 9.67 -2.04
CA LYS A 63 22.75 8.43 -1.38
C LYS A 63 22.59 8.61 0.12
N THR A 64 23.58 9.16 0.82
CA THR A 64 23.52 9.40 2.27
C THR A 64 22.35 10.30 2.66
N ARG A 65 22.10 11.38 1.90
CA ARG A 65 20.97 12.28 2.19
C ARG A 65 19.63 11.56 2.08
N ILE A 66 19.43 10.74 1.05
CA ILE A 66 18.22 9.95 0.86
C ILE A 66 18.04 8.96 2.01
N LEU A 67 19.09 8.19 2.33
CA LEU A 67 19.05 7.20 3.41
C LEU A 67 18.76 7.84 4.78
N VAL A 68 19.34 9.00 5.07
CA VAL A 68 19.08 9.73 6.32
C VAL A 68 17.64 10.24 6.38
N LYS A 69 17.10 10.75 5.27
CA LYS A 69 15.68 11.17 5.19
C LYS A 69 14.75 9.98 5.42
N LEU A 70 15.06 8.84 4.81
CA LEU A 70 14.29 7.61 4.95
C LEU A 70 14.32 7.09 6.38
N LYS A 71 15.50 7.03 7.00
CA LYS A 71 15.68 6.68 8.41
C LYS A 71 14.82 7.55 9.32
N ARG A 72 14.83 8.88 9.14
CA ARG A 72 13.99 9.80 9.94
C ARG A 72 12.50 9.61 9.71
N LYS A 73 12.09 9.23 8.49
CA LYS A 73 10.69 8.94 8.20
C LYS A 73 10.23 7.69 8.97
N TYR A 74 10.95 6.59 8.81
CA TYR A 74 10.60 5.33 9.48
C TYR A 74 10.73 5.41 10.99
N GLN A 75 11.70 6.15 11.53
CA GLN A 75 11.79 6.34 12.97
C GLN A 75 10.52 7.01 13.53
N ARG A 76 10.08 8.11 12.93
CA ARG A 76 8.84 8.79 13.37
C ARG A 76 7.61 7.91 13.27
N GLU A 77 7.57 7.07 12.24
CA GLU A 77 6.48 6.12 12.05
C GLU A 77 6.49 5.05 13.14
N ILE A 78 7.65 4.46 13.45
CA ILE A 78 7.83 3.52 14.56
C ILE A 78 7.40 4.16 15.88
N ASP A 79 7.89 5.37 16.18
CA ASP A 79 7.53 6.09 17.42
C ASP A 79 6.01 6.30 17.51
N HIS A 80 5.34 6.58 16.38
CA HIS A 80 3.90 6.72 16.33
C HIS A 80 3.16 5.39 16.57
N TRP A 81 3.63 4.30 15.95
CA TRP A 81 3.09 2.96 16.17
C TRP A 81 3.25 2.49 17.62
N GLU A 82 4.35 2.84 18.28
CA GLU A 82 4.56 2.58 19.71
C GLU A 82 3.54 3.34 20.57
N ILE A 83 3.30 4.63 20.30
CA ILE A 83 2.30 5.40 21.03
C ILE A 83 0.90 4.80 20.88
N LEU A 84 0.51 4.44 19.65
CA LEU A 84 -0.80 3.86 19.37
C LEU A 84 -0.99 2.51 20.06
N SER A 85 -0.01 1.62 19.95
CA SER A 85 -0.07 0.29 20.59
C SER A 85 -0.14 0.40 22.12
N ASN A 86 0.67 1.26 22.73
CA ASN A 86 0.61 1.52 24.17
C ASN A 86 -0.76 2.05 24.61
N ASN A 87 -1.35 2.97 23.84
CA ASN A 87 -2.69 3.49 24.14
C ASN A 87 -3.75 2.39 24.06
N LEU A 88 -3.73 1.58 23.00
CA LEU A 88 -4.64 0.45 22.85
C LEU A 88 -4.49 -0.57 23.99
N CYS A 89 -3.26 -0.89 24.41
CA CYS A 89 -3.01 -1.74 25.57
C CYS A 89 -3.60 -1.12 26.85
N ALA A 90 -3.37 0.17 27.11
CA ALA A 90 -3.90 0.86 28.28
C ALA A 90 -5.45 0.91 28.28
N MET A 91 -6.07 1.07 27.10
CA MET A 91 -7.53 1.01 26.95
C MET A 91 -8.05 -0.41 27.25
N GLN A 92 -7.37 -1.45 26.75
CA GLN A 92 -7.72 -2.83 27.01
C GLN A 92 -7.60 -3.18 28.50
N GLU A 93 -6.53 -2.74 29.17
CA GLU A 93 -6.35 -2.93 30.61
C GLU A 93 -7.47 -2.26 31.42
N LYS A 94 -7.85 -1.04 31.05
CA LYS A 94 -8.99 -0.34 31.67
C LYS A 94 -10.30 -1.10 31.43
N ALA A 95 -10.57 -1.55 30.21
CA ALA A 95 -11.76 -2.33 29.89
C ALA A 95 -11.83 -3.63 30.72
N ASN A 96 -10.70 -4.34 30.86
CA ASN A 96 -10.61 -5.54 31.69
C ASN A 96 -10.84 -5.24 33.18
N GLN A 97 -10.36 -4.10 33.70
CA GLN A 97 -10.64 -3.70 35.08
C GLN A 97 -12.14 -3.50 35.32
N PHE A 98 -12.85 -2.83 34.39
CA PHE A 98 -14.29 -2.66 34.49
C PHE A 98 -15.06 -3.98 34.43
N GLN A 99 -14.62 -4.96 33.64
CA GLN A 99 -15.25 -6.30 33.62
C GLN A 99 -15.06 -7.05 34.93
N ASN A 100 -13.90 -6.92 35.57
CA ASN A 100 -13.59 -7.61 36.83
C ASN A 100 -14.17 -6.90 38.07
N SER A 101 -14.59 -5.63 37.95
CA SER A 101 -15.13 -4.83 39.04
C SER A 101 -16.65 -4.74 39.08
N VAL A 102 -17.39 -5.45 38.21
CA VAL A 102 -18.86 -5.55 38.32
C VAL A 102 -19.18 -6.54 39.44
N PRO A 103 -19.71 -6.09 40.60
CA PRO A 103 -20.32 -7.01 41.55
C PRO A 103 -21.60 -7.55 40.90
N GLU A 104 -21.86 -8.83 41.06
CA GLU A 104 -23.07 -9.52 40.62
C GLU A 104 -24.35 -8.71 40.89
N ALA A 105 -24.79 -7.94 39.90
CA ALA A 105 -26.19 -7.63 39.69
C ALA A 105 -26.66 -8.59 38.61
N THR A 106 -27.29 -9.68 39.04
CA THR A 106 -27.78 -10.83 38.26
C THR A 106 -28.82 -10.50 37.16
N SER A 107 -28.94 -9.24 36.73
CA SER A 107 -29.87 -8.78 35.70
C SER A 107 -29.23 -8.60 34.33
N SER A 108 -27.93 -8.30 34.23
CA SER A 108 -27.30 -7.93 32.95
C SER A 108 -26.84 -9.12 32.10
N ILE A 109 -26.57 -10.28 32.72
CA ILE A 109 -26.09 -11.50 32.04
C ILE A 109 -27.21 -12.15 31.20
N GLU A 110 -28.48 -12.05 31.63
CA GLU A 110 -29.62 -12.56 30.85
C GLU A 110 -29.91 -11.71 29.61
N ILE A 111 -29.76 -10.38 29.70
CA ILE A 111 -29.95 -9.47 28.56
C ILE A 111 -28.86 -9.70 27.50
N GLY A 112 -27.61 -9.90 27.90
CA GLY A 112 -26.52 -10.23 26.98
C GLY A 112 -26.71 -11.57 26.25
N LYS A 113 -27.16 -12.61 26.97
CA LYS A 113 -27.45 -13.93 26.38
C LYS A 113 -28.62 -13.90 25.39
N GLN A 114 -29.64 -13.08 25.64
CA GLN A 114 -30.76 -12.86 24.70
C GLN A 114 -30.26 -12.18 23.42
N ILE A 115 -29.45 -11.12 23.54
CA ILE A 115 -28.93 -10.36 22.39
C ILE A 115 -28.01 -11.23 21.51
N GLU A 116 -27.14 -12.05 22.08
CA GLU A 116 -26.27 -12.95 21.30
C GLU A 116 -27.06 -14.04 20.58
N LYS A 117 -28.11 -14.58 21.22
CA LYS A 117 -28.99 -15.58 20.62
C LYS A 117 -29.80 -14.98 19.47
N ASP A 118 -30.32 -13.77 19.64
CA ASP A 118 -31.06 -13.06 18.60
C ASP A 118 -30.14 -12.64 17.43
N ALA A 119 -28.91 -12.22 17.72
CA ALA A 119 -27.92 -11.90 16.69
C ALA A 119 -27.46 -13.16 15.93
N SER A 120 -27.34 -14.30 16.59
CA SER A 120 -27.02 -15.58 15.94
C SER A 120 -28.19 -16.09 15.10
N SER A 121 -29.43 -15.95 15.60
CA SER A 121 -30.65 -16.31 14.88
C SER A 121 -30.83 -15.45 13.61
N ARG A 122 -30.63 -14.13 13.71
CA ARG A 122 -30.67 -13.21 12.58
C ARG A 122 -29.61 -13.48 11.52
N ARG A 123 -28.38 -13.85 11.93
CA ARG A 123 -27.32 -14.26 10.99
C ARG A 123 -27.66 -15.56 10.27
N SER A 124 -28.29 -16.52 10.94
CA SER A 124 -28.73 -17.78 10.34
C SER A 124 -29.79 -17.55 9.27
N LEU A 125 -30.76 -16.67 9.52
CA LEU A 125 -31.84 -16.36 8.56
C LEU A 125 -31.30 -15.65 7.31
N LEU A 126 -30.32 -14.75 7.47
CA LEU A 126 -29.67 -14.06 6.34
C LEU A 126 -28.90 -15.04 5.44
N LEU A 127 -28.20 -16.01 6.04
CA LEU A 127 -27.46 -17.03 5.29
C LEU A 127 -28.41 -17.95 4.53
N ASP A 128 -29.54 -18.32 5.14
CA ASP A 128 -30.58 -19.15 4.51
C ASP A 128 -31.27 -18.42 3.34
N GLU A 129 -31.56 -17.13 3.50
CA GLU A 129 -32.08 -16.27 2.42
C GLU A 129 -31.10 -16.15 1.24
N LEU A 130 -29.81 -15.95 1.51
CA LEU A 130 -28.77 -15.86 0.48
C LEU A 130 -28.57 -17.17 -0.28
N LEU A 131 -28.71 -18.32 0.40
CA LEU A 131 -28.61 -19.64 -0.22
C LEU A 131 -29.87 -20.02 -1.00
N SER A 132 -31.04 -19.52 -0.61
CA SER A 132 -32.30 -19.71 -1.33
C SER A 132 -32.31 -19.05 -2.72
N VAL A 133 -31.59 -17.94 -2.90
CA VAL A 133 -31.49 -17.23 -4.21
C VAL A 133 -30.62 -17.98 -5.23
N VAL A 134 -29.85 -18.99 -4.81
CA VAL A 134 -28.91 -19.74 -5.66
C VAL A 134 -29.51 -21.06 -6.21
N ASN A 135 -30.78 -21.36 -5.91
CA ASN A 135 -31.51 -22.50 -6.51
C ASN A 135 -32.67 -22.06 -7.39
#